data_AF-A0A7Y9UKK9-F1
#
_entry.id   AF-A0A7Y9UKK9-F1
#
_cell.length_a   1.000
_cell.length_b   1.000
_cell.length_c   1.000
_cell.angle_alpha   90.00
_cell.angle_beta   90.00
_cell.angle_gamma   90.00
#
_symmetry.space_group_name_H-M   'P 1'
#
loop_
_entity.id
_entity.type
_entity.pdbx_description
1 polymer ?
#
loop_
_entity_poly.entity_id
_entity_poly.type
_entity_poly.pdbx_seq_one_letter_code
_entity_poly.pdbx_strand_id
1 'polypeptide(L)'
;MTSLRHNTQDAYLDAARACILDVGWRRTTLTEVARRAGVSRMTIYRTWRDMAALLADLMTREWGALVDRVGTRLADTDLDEVEQLAEAVSATVEALRANELFIRIVELDPELLLPYLLHRRGRSQDLVLALVEDQVRRGQEAGTVRTGAPAAIARGLVLAAHGFAFSSHTMVDDEVSEADVDAELRELVRRAVRA
;
A
#
# COMPACT_ATOMS: atom_id res chain seq x y z
N MET A 1 13.14 12.37 -22.66
CA MET A 1 13.62 10.97 -22.78
C MET A 1 13.25 10.07 -21.59
N THR A 2 12.76 10.62 -20.46
CA THR A 2 12.38 9.86 -19.25
C THR A 2 11.09 9.04 -19.40
N SER A 3 10.12 9.54 -20.20
CA SER A 3 8.79 8.92 -20.37
C SER A 3 8.83 7.54 -21.07
N LEU A 4 9.68 7.34 -22.07
CA LEU A 4 9.81 6.03 -22.76
C LEU A 4 10.42 4.95 -21.86
N ARG A 5 11.39 5.30 -21.01
CA ARG A 5 12.00 4.37 -20.05
C ARG A 5 11.02 4.00 -18.94
N HIS A 6 10.19 4.95 -18.50
CA HIS A 6 9.14 4.70 -17.51
C HIS A 6 8.09 3.73 -18.05
N ASN A 7 7.55 4.00 -19.25
CA ASN A 7 6.56 3.12 -19.89
C ASN A 7 7.11 1.70 -20.16
N THR A 8 8.39 1.59 -20.54
CA THR A 8 9.05 0.28 -20.73
C THR A 8 9.25 -0.47 -19.40
N GLN A 9 9.60 0.26 -18.33
CA GLN A 9 9.71 -0.33 -16.99
C GLN A 9 8.34 -0.79 -16.47
N ASP A 10 7.28 -0.05 -16.74
CA ASP A 10 5.91 -0.43 -16.40
C ASP A 10 5.49 -1.74 -17.07
N ALA A 11 5.79 -1.90 -18.36
CA ALA A 11 5.52 -3.16 -19.07
C ALA A 11 6.26 -4.37 -18.45
N TYR A 12 7.47 -4.18 -17.92
CA TYR A 12 8.21 -5.24 -17.23
C TYR A 12 7.63 -5.56 -15.86
N LEU A 13 7.16 -4.54 -15.14
CA LEU A 13 6.47 -4.72 -13.87
C LEU A 13 5.10 -5.40 -14.07
N ASP A 14 4.40 -5.15 -15.18
CA ASP A 14 3.18 -5.87 -15.56
C ASP A 14 3.46 -7.35 -15.84
N ALA A 15 4.54 -7.64 -16.58
CA ALA A 15 4.97 -9.01 -16.80
C ALA A 15 5.32 -9.72 -15.48
N ALA A 16 5.97 -9.01 -14.56
CA ALA A 16 6.26 -9.55 -13.24
C ALA A 16 5.01 -9.80 -12.40
N ARG A 17 4.06 -8.85 -12.36
CA ARG A 17 2.75 -9.01 -11.71
C ARG A 17 2.06 -10.28 -12.22
N ALA A 18 1.97 -10.44 -13.53
CA ALA A 18 1.34 -11.61 -14.13
C ALA A 18 2.05 -12.93 -13.80
N CYS A 19 3.40 -12.96 -13.77
CA CYS A 19 4.12 -14.15 -13.30
C CYS A 19 3.80 -14.50 -11.85
N ILE A 20 3.80 -13.50 -10.96
CA ILE A 20 3.54 -13.70 -9.53
C ILE A 20 2.11 -14.22 -9.31
N LEU A 21 1.13 -13.67 -10.02
CA LEU A 21 -0.26 -14.13 -9.92
C LEU A 21 -0.45 -15.55 -10.42
N ASP A 22 0.30 -15.99 -11.43
CA ASP A 22 0.18 -17.34 -11.99
C ASP A 22 0.78 -18.42 -11.08
N VAL A 23 1.99 -18.19 -10.54
CA VAL A 23 2.78 -19.26 -9.90
C VAL A 23 3.25 -18.95 -8.48
N GLY A 24 2.93 -17.76 -7.96
CA GLY A 24 3.45 -17.27 -6.68
C GLY A 24 4.86 -16.71 -6.82
N TRP A 25 5.31 -16.02 -5.78
CA TRP A 25 6.59 -15.32 -5.81
C TRP A 25 7.77 -16.29 -5.82
N ARG A 26 7.81 -17.26 -4.90
CA ARG A 26 8.95 -18.18 -4.76
C ARG A 26 9.30 -18.93 -6.05
N ARG A 27 8.32 -19.08 -6.94
CA ARG A 27 8.46 -19.78 -8.22
C ARG A 27 8.69 -18.85 -9.40
N THR A 28 8.67 -17.53 -9.20
CA THR A 28 8.91 -16.55 -10.26
C THR A 28 10.39 -16.19 -10.35
N THR A 29 10.93 -16.21 -11.56
CA THR A 29 12.32 -15.83 -11.86
C THR A 29 12.41 -14.63 -12.80
N LEU A 30 13.52 -13.88 -12.74
CA LEU A 30 13.79 -12.78 -13.69
C LEU A 30 13.82 -13.26 -15.14
N THR A 31 14.14 -14.54 -15.36
CA THR A 31 14.11 -15.18 -16.68
C THR A 31 12.69 -15.36 -17.19
N GLU A 32 11.76 -15.80 -16.35
CA GLU A 32 10.34 -15.91 -16.72
C GLU A 32 9.71 -14.54 -16.96
N VAL A 33 10.06 -13.55 -16.12
CA VAL A 33 9.64 -12.16 -16.34
C VAL A 33 10.14 -11.65 -17.68
N ALA A 34 11.42 -11.86 -18.03
CA ALA A 34 11.96 -11.48 -19.34
C ALA A 34 11.23 -12.16 -20.50
N ARG A 35 10.99 -13.47 -20.38
CA ARG A 35 10.25 -14.26 -21.37
C ARG A 35 8.84 -13.70 -21.57
N ARG A 36 8.14 -13.39 -20.48
CA ARG A 36 6.78 -12.84 -20.52
C ARG A 36 6.72 -11.42 -21.06
N ALA A 37 7.70 -10.59 -20.71
CA ALA A 37 7.86 -9.24 -21.23
C ALA A 37 8.31 -9.19 -22.71
N GLY A 38 8.65 -10.35 -23.32
CA GLY A 38 9.12 -10.41 -24.70
C GLY A 38 10.50 -9.78 -24.93
N VAL A 39 11.33 -9.71 -23.88
CA VAL A 39 12.67 -9.10 -23.95
C VAL A 39 13.78 -10.09 -23.58
N SER A 40 15.02 -9.77 -23.96
CA SER A 40 16.17 -10.58 -23.57
C SER A 40 16.34 -10.64 -22.04
N ARG A 41 16.85 -11.76 -21.51
CA ARG A 41 17.23 -11.85 -20.09
C ARG A 41 18.12 -10.69 -19.66
N MET A 42 19.14 -10.38 -20.47
CA MET A 42 20.09 -9.28 -20.18
C MET A 42 19.38 -7.92 -20.02
N THR A 43 18.27 -7.69 -20.71
CA THR A 43 17.47 -6.47 -20.55
C THR A 43 16.90 -6.36 -19.14
N ILE A 44 16.28 -7.41 -18.61
CA ILE A 44 15.72 -7.44 -17.25
C ILE A 44 16.83 -7.39 -16.19
N TYR A 45 17.90 -8.18 -16.36
CA TYR A 45 19.02 -8.22 -15.40
C TYR A 45 19.78 -6.88 -15.29
N ARG A 46 19.77 -6.04 -16.35
CA ARG A 46 20.31 -4.67 -16.27
C ARG A 46 19.42 -3.72 -15.48
N THR A 47 18.12 -3.95 -15.46
CA THR A 47 17.16 -3.12 -14.71
C THR A 47 17.11 -3.56 -13.24
N TRP A 48 17.05 -4.87 -12.99
CA TRP A 48 17.02 -5.44 -11.64
C TRP A 48 18.08 -6.51 -11.48
N ARG A 49 18.93 -6.32 -10.46
CA ARG A 49 20.01 -7.26 -10.12
C ARG A 49 19.49 -8.62 -9.62
N ASP A 50 18.32 -8.62 -8.99
CA ASP A 50 17.69 -9.77 -8.36
C ASP A 50 16.16 -9.58 -8.33
N MET A 51 15.44 -10.66 -8.01
CA MET A 51 13.98 -10.62 -7.89
C MET A 51 13.51 -9.66 -6.77
N ALA A 52 14.30 -9.48 -5.70
CA ALA A 52 13.92 -8.65 -4.56
C ALA A 52 13.88 -7.15 -4.93
N ALA A 53 14.83 -6.71 -5.75
CA ALA A 53 14.85 -5.37 -6.32
C ALA A 53 13.64 -5.14 -7.25
N LEU A 54 13.30 -6.13 -8.07
CA LEU A 54 12.11 -6.07 -8.91
C LEU A 54 10.84 -5.92 -8.06
N LEU A 55 10.71 -6.74 -7.02
CA LEU A 55 9.57 -6.70 -6.12
C LEU A 55 9.44 -5.35 -5.43
N ALA A 56 10.53 -4.78 -4.95
CA ALA A 56 10.50 -3.48 -4.28
C ALA A 56 9.91 -2.40 -5.21
N ASP A 57 10.29 -2.40 -6.49
CA ASP A 57 9.74 -1.47 -7.48
C ASP A 57 8.29 -1.80 -7.84
N LEU A 58 7.95 -3.10 -8.00
CA LEU A 58 6.57 -3.54 -8.25
C LEU A 58 5.64 -3.10 -7.11
N MET A 59 5.99 -3.40 -5.86
CA MET A 59 5.22 -3.01 -4.68
C MET A 59 5.10 -1.49 -4.56
N THR A 60 6.16 -0.75 -4.87
CA THR A 60 6.11 0.72 -4.86
C THR A 60 5.08 1.23 -5.88
N ARG A 61 5.06 0.66 -7.09
CA ARG A 61 4.09 1.01 -8.13
C ARG A 61 2.66 0.63 -7.72
N GLU A 62 2.43 -0.61 -7.29
CA GLU A 62 1.10 -1.14 -6.99
C GLU A 62 0.46 -0.41 -5.80
N TRP A 63 1.22 -0.22 -4.71
CA TRP A 63 0.72 0.45 -3.51
C TRP A 63 0.64 1.97 -3.68
N GLY A 64 1.59 2.58 -4.41
CA GLY A 64 1.48 3.99 -4.77
C GLY A 64 0.22 4.27 -5.58
N ALA A 65 -0.02 3.51 -6.65
CA ALA A 65 -1.21 3.64 -7.48
C ALA A 65 -2.51 3.38 -6.70
N LEU A 66 -2.50 2.47 -5.72
CA LEU A 66 -3.65 2.21 -4.85
C LEU A 66 -3.98 3.44 -3.99
N VAL A 67 -2.98 4.00 -3.32
CA VAL A 67 -3.15 5.16 -2.45
C VAL A 67 -3.56 6.40 -3.27
N ASP A 68 -2.94 6.61 -4.44
CA ASP A 68 -3.29 7.71 -5.34
C ASP A 68 -4.75 7.63 -5.81
N ARG A 69 -5.25 6.44 -6.13
CA ARG A 69 -6.66 6.23 -6.51
C ARG A 69 -7.61 6.58 -5.35
N VAL A 70 -7.27 6.15 -4.13
CA VAL A 70 -8.08 6.47 -2.94
C VAL A 70 -8.07 7.98 -2.68
N GLY A 71 -6.90 8.62 -2.70
CA GLY A 71 -6.76 10.06 -2.50
C GLY A 71 -7.52 10.88 -3.56
N THR A 72 -7.42 10.50 -4.84
CA THR A 72 -8.13 11.17 -5.93
C THR A 72 -9.64 11.09 -5.75
N ARG A 73 -10.16 9.92 -5.35
CA ARG A 73 -11.60 9.74 -5.11
C ARG A 73 -12.13 10.63 -3.98
N LEU A 74 -11.30 10.90 -2.97
CA LEU A 74 -11.70 11.68 -1.80
C LEU A 74 -11.48 13.19 -1.98
N ALA A 75 -10.61 13.60 -2.91
CA ALA A 75 -10.28 15.01 -3.14
C ALA A 75 -11.50 15.87 -3.54
N ASP A 76 -12.52 15.27 -4.18
CA ASP A 76 -13.73 15.96 -4.64
C ASP A 76 -14.90 15.86 -3.63
N THR A 77 -14.65 15.40 -2.40
CA THR A 77 -15.68 15.25 -1.37
C THR A 77 -15.76 16.49 -0.47
N ASP A 78 -16.98 16.83 -0.02
CA ASP A 78 -17.22 17.92 0.94
C ASP A 78 -16.94 17.51 2.41
N LEU A 79 -16.10 16.50 2.62
CA LEU A 79 -15.73 16.02 3.96
C LEU A 79 -14.72 16.96 4.61
N ASP A 80 -14.79 17.13 5.93
CA ASP A 80 -13.74 17.83 6.69
C ASP A 80 -12.42 17.01 6.71
N GLU A 81 -11.31 17.60 7.15
CA GLU A 81 -10.00 16.95 7.10
C GLU A 81 -9.92 15.69 7.98
N VAL A 82 -10.69 15.64 9.08
CA VAL A 82 -10.74 14.47 9.97
C VAL A 82 -11.46 13.32 9.28
N GLU A 83 -12.60 13.60 8.66
CA GLU A 83 -13.37 12.62 7.90
C GLU A 83 -12.64 12.16 6.64
N GLN A 84 -12.02 13.07 5.89
CA GLN A 84 -11.19 12.70 4.75
C GLN A 84 -10.04 11.77 5.16
N LEU A 85 -9.39 12.03 6.30
CA LEU A 85 -8.29 11.20 6.78
C LEU A 85 -8.79 9.82 7.24
N ALA A 86 -9.91 9.76 7.95
CA ALA A 86 -10.52 8.51 8.38
C ALA A 86 -10.97 7.64 7.19
N GLU A 87 -11.63 8.25 6.19
CA GLU A 87 -12.02 7.55 4.97
C GLU A 87 -10.82 7.14 4.13
N ALA A 88 -9.77 7.96 4.03
CA ALA A 88 -8.57 7.62 3.28
C ALA A 88 -7.86 6.40 3.88
N VAL A 89 -7.71 6.35 5.20
CA VAL A 89 -7.07 5.21 5.89
C VAL A 89 -7.92 3.94 5.75
N SER A 90 -9.22 4.02 6.06
CA SER A 90 -10.14 2.87 5.98
C SER A 90 -10.23 2.32 4.56
N ALA A 91 -10.45 3.18 3.56
CA ALA A 91 -10.56 2.74 2.17
C ALA A 91 -9.24 2.24 1.58
N THR A 92 -8.10 2.73 2.06
CA THR A 92 -6.79 2.18 1.66
C THR A 92 -6.62 0.75 2.19
N VAL A 93 -7.02 0.48 3.44
CA VAL A 93 -6.98 -0.86 4.03
C VAL A 93 -7.92 -1.81 3.30
N GLU A 94 -9.15 -1.38 3.02
CA GLU A 94 -10.13 -2.15 2.26
C GLU A 94 -9.61 -2.47 0.86
N ALA A 95 -9.15 -1.45 0.12
CA ALA A 95 -8.61 -1.63 -1.23
C ALA A 95 -7.36 -2.52 -1.26
N LEU A 96 -6.53 -2.49 -0.20
CA LEU A 96 -5.36 -3.34 -0.08
C LEU A 96 -5.75 -4.80 0.12
N ARG A 97 -6.70 -5.09 1.01
CA ARG A 97 -7.20 -6.46 1.23
C ARG A 97 -7.94 -7.02 0.03
N ALA A 98 -8.62 -6.17 -0.74
CA ALA A 98 -9.27 -6.57 -2.00
C ALA A 98 -8.28 -6.71 -3.17
N ASN A 99 -7.00 -6.32 -3.00
CA ASN A 99 -6.03 -6.38 -4.07
C ASN A 99 -5.52 -7.81 -4.28
N GLU A 100 -5.70 -8.33 -5.49
CA GLU A 100 -5.30 -9.69 -5.88
C GLU A 100 -3.83 -10.00 -5.58
N LEU A 101 -2.91 -9.05 -5.82
CA LEU A 101 -1.49 -9.25 -5.56
C LEU A 101 -1.20 -9.30 -4.06
N PHE A 102 -1.89 -8.49 -3.27
CA PHE A 102 -1.78 -8.53 -1.81
C PHE A 102 -2.28 -9.86 -1.25
N ILE A 103 -3.46 -10.30 -1.68
CA ILE A 103 -4.04 -11.61 -1.32
C ILE A 103 -3.04 -12.72 -1.63
N ARG A 104 -2.50 -12.76 -2.85
CA ARG A 104 -1.52 -13.78 -3.24
C ARG A 104 -0.25 -13.76 -2.39
N ILE A 105 0.26 -12.58 -2.05
CA ILE A 105 1.42 -12.46 -1.16
C ILE A 105 1.09 -13.01 0.22
N VAL A 106 -0.05 -12.65 0.80
CA VAL A 106 -0.46 -13.11 2.14
C VAL A 106 -0.67 -14.62 2.16
N GLU A 107 -1.30 -15.19 1.14
CA GLU A 107 -1.61 -16.63 1.07
C GLU A 107 -0.39 -17.51 0.75
N LEU A 108 0.48 -17.07 -0.16
CA LEU A 108 1.52 -17.93 -0.73
C LEU A 108 2.93 -17.60 -0.22
N ASP A 109 3.20 -16.35 0.08
CA ASP A 109 4.55 -15.85 0.34
C ASP A 109 4.59 -14.78 1.48
N PRO A 110 3.95 -15.01 2.65
CA PRO A 110 3.79 -13.99 3.69
C PRO A 110 5.13 -13.50 4.28
N GLU A 111 6.19 -14.30 4.20
CA GLU A 111 7.54 -13.89 4.60
C GLU A 111 8.07 -12.68 3.83
N LEU A 112 7.50 -12.36 2.66
CA LEU A 112 7.83 -11.14 1.91
C LEU A 112 7.48 -9.86 2.67
N LEU A 113 6.47 -9.93 3.54
CA LEU A 113 6.00 -8.79 4.32
C LEU A 113 6.82 -8.60 5.61
N LEU A 114 7.39 -9.68 6.15
CA LEU A 114 8.09 -9.67 7.44
C LEU A 114 9.19 -8.60 7.55
N PRO A 115 10.06 -8.38 6.54
CA PRO A 115 11.05 -7.32 6.62
C PRO A 115 10.43 -5.93 6.81
N TYR A 116 9.25 -5.69 6.26
CA TYR A 116 8.54 -4.41 6.30
C TYR A 116 7.70 -4.21 7.57
N LEU A 117 7.44 -5.30 8.29
CA LEU A 117 6.76 -5.30 9.58
C LEU A 117 7.74 -5.25 10.76
N LEU A 118 8.92 -5.88 10.62
CA LEU A 118 9.81 -6.16 11.75
C LEU A 118 11.19 -5.50 11.67
N HIS A 119 11.68 -5.14 10.48
CA HIS A 119 13.10 -4.79 10.32
C HIS A 119 13.36 -3.42 9.69
N ARG A 120 12.56 -3.03 8.70
CA ARG A 120 12.79 -1.79 7.95
C ARG A 120 11.50 -1.24 7.37
N ARG A 121 11.53 0.03 6.99
CA ARG A 121 10.49 0.65 6.17
C ARG A 121 10.83 0.52 4.68
N GLY A 122 9.82 0.29 3.84
CA GLY A 122 9.94 0.29 2.38
C GLY A 122 9.50 1.62 1.74
N ARG A 123 9.83 1.82 0.46
CA ARG A 123 9.47 3.03 -0.30
C ARG A 123 7.97 3.30 -0.34
N SER A 124 7.14 2.25 -0.43
CA SER A 124 5.68 2.38 -0.38
C SER A 124 5.21 2.91 0.98
N GLN A 125 5.77 2.42 2.08
CA GLN A 125 5.47 2.92 3.43
C GLN A 125 5.99 4.35 3.64
N ASP A 126 7.15 4.69 3.07
CA ASP A 126 7.65 6.08 3.06
C ASP A 126 6.65 7.01 2.36
N LEU A 127 6.13 6.61 1.20
CA LEU A 127 5.14 7.35 0.42
C LEU A 127 3.82 7.53 1.19
N VAL A 128 3.28 6.45 1.75
CA VAL A 128 2.05 6.50 2.57
C VAL A 128 2.22 7.44 3.75
N LEU A 129 3.34 7.36 4.47
CA LEU A 129 3.59 8.24 5.61
C LEU A 129 3.69 9.70 5.20
N ALA A 130 4.32 10.01 4.07
CA ALA A 130 4.40 11.38 3.58
C ALA A 130 3.01 11.96 3.27
N LEU A 131 2.12 11.16 2.66
CA LEU A 131 0.75 11.58 2.36
C LEU A 131 -0.09 11.79 3.62
N VAL A 132 -0.04 10.83 4.56
CA VAL A 132 -0.77 10.94 5.84
C VAL A 132 -0.24 12.12 6.66
N GLU A 133 1.07 12.33 6.70
CA GLU A 133 1.68 13.47 7.40
C GLU A 133 1.23 14.81 6.81
N ASP A 134 1.17 14.92 5.48
CA ASP A 134 0.70 16.14 4.81
C ASP A 134 -0.77 16.42 5.12
N GLN A 135 -1.63 15.39 5.12
CA GLN A 135 -3.04 15.54 5.46
C GLN A 135 -3.24 15.95 6.93
N VAL A 136 -2.46 15.36 7.86
CA VAL A 136 -2.45 15.78 9.27
C VAL A 136 -2.03 17.25 9.41
N ARG A 137 -1.01 17.69 8.66
CA ARG A 137 -0.54 19.09 8.68
C ARG A 137 -1.64 20.05 8.22
N ARG A 138 -2.31 19.75 7.11
CA ARG A 138 -3.43 20.55 6.60
C ARG A 138 -4.57 20.65 7.61
N GLY A 139 -4.94 19.53 8.25
CA GLY A 139 -5.97 19.53 9.29
C GLY A 139 -5.57 20.33 10.53
N GLN A 140 -4.28 20.36 10.90
CA GLN A 140 -3.79 21.20 11.99
C GLN A 140 -3.82 22.69 11.63
N GLU A 141 -3.48 23.04 10.39
CA GLU A 141 -3.57 24.41 9.88
C GLU A 141 -5.03 24.90 9.81
N ALA A 142 -5.98 24.01 9.49
CA ALA A 142 -7.42 24.25 9.50
C ALA A 142 -8.04 24.25 10.91
N GLY A 143 -7.31 23.75 11.92
CA GLY A 143 -7.79 23.64 13.31
C GLY A 143 -8.77 22.48 13.56
N THR A 144 -8.92 21.55 12.61
CA THR A 144 -9.79 20.38 12.73
C THR A 144 -9.07 19.17 13.33
N VAL A 145 -7.76 19.08 13.15
CA VAL A 145 -6.89 18.04 13.72
C VAL A 145 -6.14 18.56 14.94
N ARG A 146 -6.05 17.74 15.99
CA ARG A 146 -5.36 18.07 17.23
C ARG A 146 -3.89 18.42 17.05
N THR A 147 -3.37 19.18 18.00
CA THR A 147 -1.95 19.54 18.06
C THR A 147 -1.04 18.32 18.33
N GLY A 148 0.25 18.48 18.01
CA GLY A 148 1.28 17.45 18.15
C GLY A 148 2.14 17.34 16.89
N ALA A 149 3.19 16.51 16.94
CA ALA A 149 4.08 16.32 15.79
C ALA A 149 3.37 15.53 14.67
N PRO A 150 3.17 16.10 13.46
CA PRO A 150 2.46 15.42 12.35
C PRO A 150 3.04 14.05 12.02
N ALA A 151 4.37 13.96 11.95
CA ALA A 151 5.07 12.71 11.66
C ALA A 151 4.79 11.61 12.71
N ALA A 152 4.60 11.97 13.98
CA ALA A 152 4.28 11.01 15.03
C ALA A 152 2.83 10.52 14.93
N ILE A 153 1.90 11.44 14.64
CA ILE A 153 0.49 11.11 14.40
C ILE A 153 0.37 10.18 13.20
N ALA A 154 0.97 10.53 12.06
CA ALA A 154 0.95 9.72 10.85
C ALA A 154 1.49 8.30 11.08
N ARG A 155 2.60 8.16 11.81
CA ARG A 155 3.15 6.85 12.17
C ARG A 155 2.21 6.05 13.07
N GLY A 156 1.56 6.70 14.03
CA GLY A 156 0.57 6.05 14.89
C GLY A 156 -0.61 5.51 14.09
N LEU A 157 -1.13 6.29 13.14
CA LEU A 157 -2.23 5.86 12.25
C LEU A 157 -1.82 4.69 11.36
N VAL A 158 -0.63 4.74 10.75
CA VAL A 158 -0.13 3.63 9.90
C VAL A 158 0.10 2.35 10.73
N LEU A 159 0.64 2.48 11.95
CA LEU A 159 0.80 1.34 12.85
C LEU A 159 -0.55 0.71 13.24
N ALA A 160 -1.56 1.54 13.53
CA ALA A 160 -2.91 1.04 13.76
C ALA A 160 -3.43 0.31 12.51
N ALA A 161 -3.36 0.95 11.34
CA ALA A 161 -3.85 0.41 10.07
C ALA A 161 -3.20 -0.93 9.67
N HIS A 162 -1.93 -1.19 10.05
CA HIS A 162 -1.31 -2.50 9.81
C HIS A 162 -2.10 -3.65 10.44
N GLY A 163 -2.60 -3.49 11.66
CA GLY A 163 -3.41 -4.54 12.32
C GLY A 163 -4.66 -4.88 11.52
N PHE A 164 -5.34 -3.86 11.00
CA PHE A 164 -6.52 -4.02 10.16
C PHE A 164 -6.18 -4.62 8.78
N ALA A 165 -5.08 -4.18 8.17
CA ALA A 165 -4.65 -4.66 6.86
C ALA A 165 -4.22 -6.13 6.84
N PHE A 166 -3.51 -6.58 7.89
CA PHE A 166 -2.90 -7.92 7.90
C PHE A 166 -3.67 -8.94 8.73
N SER A 167 -4.37 -8.51 9.78
CA SER A 167 -4.93 -9.42 10.79
C SER A 167 -6.46 -9.40 10.88
N SER A 168 -7.16 -8.54 10.13
CA SER A 168 -8.64 -8.45 10.23
C SER A 168 -9.34 -9.80 10.01
N HIS A 169 -8.87 -10.63 9.08
CA HIS A 169 -9.44 -11.96 8.81
C HIS A 169 -9.39 -12.93 10.01
N THR A 170 -8.53 -12.67 11.01
CA THR A 170 -8.46 -13.48 12.24
C THR A 170 -9.42 -12.98 13.33
N MET A 171 -10.01 -11.80 13.14
CA MET A 171 -10.85 -11.08 14.09
C MET A 171 -12.33 -11.05 13.69
N VAL A 172 -12.71 -11.82 12.66
CA VAL A 172 -14.09 -11.91 12.14
C VAL A 172 -14.67 -13.31 12.37
N ASP A 173 -15.97 -13.38 12.63
CA ASP A 173 -16.73 -14.61 12.90
C ASP A 173 -18.24 -14.39 12.63
N ASP A 174 -19.11 -15.24 13.18
CA ASP A 174 -20.57 -15.11 13.02
C ASP A 174 -21.16 -13.89 13.77
N GLU A 175 -20.42 -13.31 14.72
CA GLU A 175 -20.85 -12.14 15.50
C GLU A 175 -20.30 -10.82 14.93
N VAL A 176 -19.07 -10.83 14.38
CA VAL A 176 -18.38 -9.64 13.88
C VAL A 176 -17.98 -9.81 12.42
N SER A 177 -18.51 -8.94 11.56
CA SER A 177 -18.17 -8.91 10.14
C SER A 177 -16.92 -8.08 9.85
N GLU A 178 -16.36 -8.26 8.66
CA GLU A 178 -15.24 -7.44 8.18
C GLU A 178 -15.62 -5.95 8.07
N ALA A 179 -16.87 -5.66 7.71
CA ALA A 179 -17.39 -4.30 7.64
C ALA A 179 -17.50 -3.64 9.03
N ASP A 180 -17.79 -4.41 10.08
CA ASP A 180 -17.82 -3.90 11.45
C ASP A 180 -16.42 -3.50 11.91
N VAL A 181 -15.41 -4.34 11.63
CA VAL A 181 -14.00 -4.06 11.92
C VAL A 181 -13.50 -2.81 11.15
N ASP A 182 -13.92 -2.63 9.90
CA ASP A 182 -13.58 -1.46 9.09
C ASP A 182 -14.25 -0.18 9.59
N ALA A 183 -15.48 -0.28 10.11
CA ALA A 183 -16.17 0.82 10.76
C ALA A 183 -15.42 1.27 12.04
N GLU A 184 -14.90 0.32 12.82
CA GLU A 184 -14.08 0.62 14.00
C GLU A 184 -12.75 1.26 13.64
N LEU A 185 -12.08 0.86 12.55
CA LEU A 185 -10.88 1.55 12.06
C LEU A 185 -11.16 3.03 11.79
N ARG A 186 -12.26 3.31 11.08
CA ARG A 186 -12.67 4.68 10.76
C ARG A 186 -12.89 5.50 12.03
N GLU A 187 -13.59 4.93 13.01
CA GLU A 187 -13.85 5.61 14.29
C GLU A 187 -12.58 5.83 15.13
N LEU A 188 -11.68 4.84 15.16
CA LEU A 188 -10.38 4.95 15.81
C LEU A 188 -9.56 6.11 15.22
N VAL A 189 -9.51 6.23 13.89
CA VAL A 189 -8.80 7.34 13.23
C VAL A 189 -9.44 8.66 13.60
N ARG A 190 -10.77 8.80 13.47
CA ARG A 190 -11.50 10.04 13.82
C ARG A 190 -11.17 10.50 15.24
N ARG A 191 -11.31 9.62 16.22
CA ARG A 191 -11.06 9.93 17.63
C ARG A 191 -9.59 10.24 17.90
N ALA A 192 -8.68 9.55 17.22
CA ALA A 192 -7.24 9.73 17.42
C ALA A 192 -6.71 11.06 16.90
N VAL A 193 -7.42 11.73 15.98
CA VAL A 193 -6.94 12.95 15.30
C VAL A 193 -7.78 14.19 15.54
N ARG A 194 -9.05 14.06 15.95
CA ARG A 194 -9.93 15.22 16.22
C ARG A 194 -9.35 16.13 17.31
N ALA A 195 -9.45 17.45 17.08
CA ALA A 195 -9.03 18.50 18.01
C ALA A 195 -9.82 18.53 19.33
#